data_AF-A0A8T7KUJ4-F1
#
_entry.id   AF-A0A8T7KUJ4-F1
#
_cell.length_a   1.000
_cell.length_b   1.000
_cell.length_c   1.000
_cell.angle_alpha   90.00
_cell.angle_beta   90.00
_cell.angle_gamma   90.00
#
_symmetry.space_group_name_H-M   'P 1'
#
loop_
_entity.id
_entity.type
_entity.pdbx_description
1 polymer ?
#
loop_
_entity_poly.entity_id
_entity_poly.type
_entity_poly.pdbx_seq_one_letter_code
_entity_poly.pdbx_strand_id
1 'polypeptide(L)'
;MKVFIAGIDGYLGWPLAQYLAARGHQIAGNDMFYRRQWVEEVGSHSAIPIHSMPERLAAFRARYGTDILFREGDLLDYAFLKSFLTDFQPDAIVHFAEMPSAPYSMIDQAHATFTQHNNVIGSLNMLWAIKEACPQTHLVKLGTMGEYGTPNIDIPEGFFEVEFRGRKDVLPFPRQAGSFYHWSKVHDSNNAMFACRIWGLRATDIMQGVVFGTRIDEMGEEPVLRSRLDFDQCFGTAVNRFCCQAVIGHPLTLYGRGGQTRGFLPLRDSMQCLALTIENPPAAGEYRVFNQFEECYSVEELAYLVQEVGDQIGMGIEVQHYDNPRKEWDKHYYNPDRNHLISLGYQPTHDVRAELRIMLQDLMPHKNRIIEKQDILIPDIRWDGSRRRSFIIDEHRVAPRS
;
A
#
# COMPACT_ATOMS: atom_id res chain seq x y z
N MET A 1 22.04 7.72 6.27
CA MET A 1 21.07 8.53 7.07
C MET A 1 20.44 7.65 8.14
N LYS A 2 19.89 8.24 9.19
CA LYS A 2 19.00 7.59 10.16
C LYS A 2 17.57 7.62 9.66
N VAL A 3 16.96 6.46 9.47
CA VAL A 3 15.58 6.35 8.97
C VAL A 3 14.72 5.63 9.99
N PHE A 4 13.64 6.28 10.40
CA PHE A 4 12.63 5.69 11.27
C PHE A 4 11.45 5.20 10.43
N ILE A 5 11.09 3.92 10.56
CA ILE A 5 9.98 3.31 9.83
C ILE A 5 8.87 2.96 10.82
N ALA A 6 7.78 3.74 10.80
CA ALA A 6 6.59 3.40 11.56
C ALA A 6 5.78 2.35 10.79
N GLY A 7 5.45 1.22 11.42
CA GLY A 7 4.78 0.09 10.75
C GLY A 7 5.79 -0.85 10.07
N ILE A 8 6.96 -1.04 10.69
CA ILE A 8 8.09 -1.77 10.12
C ILE A 8 7.84 -3.27 9.90
N ASP A 9 6.85 -3.87 10.57
CA ASP A 9 6.51 -5.30 10.40
C ASP A 9 5.66 -5.57 9.14
N GLY A 10 5.09 -4.50 8.57
CA GLY A 10 4.13 -4.54 7.47
C GLY A 10 4.72 -4.97 6.11
N TYR A 11 3.82 -5.08 5.12
CA TYR A 11 4.15 -5.53 3.77
C TYR A 11 5.25 -4.68 3.10
N LEU A 12 5.20 -3.35 3.29
CA LEU A 12 6.16 -2.38 2.75
C LEU A 12 7.29 -2.05 3.74
N GLY A 13 6.98 -1.97 5.04
CA GLY A 13 7.94 -1.56 6.07
C GLY A 13 9.13 -2.52 6.18
N TRP A 14 8.84 -3.83 6.18
CA TRP A 14 9.87 -4.86 6.32
C TRP A 14 10.85 -4.92 5.12
N PRO A 15 10.39 -4.94 3.85
CA PRO A 15 11.30 -4.82 2.71
C PRO A 15 12.03 -3.47 2.68
N LEU A 16 11.40 -2.36 3.09
CA LEU A 16 12.06 -1.06 3.05
C LEU A 16 13.23 -0.99 4.02
N ALA A 17 13.08 -1.54 5.22
CA ALA A 17 14.16 -1.65 6.20
C ALA A 17 15.38 -2.37 5.61
N GLN A 18 15.14 -3.48 4.91
CA GLN A 18 16.17 -4.28 4.24
C GLN A 18 16.82 -3.52 3.08
N TYR A 19 15.99 -2.90 2.23
CA TYR A 19 16.44 -2.11 1.08
C TYR A 19 17.34 -0.95 1.49
N LEU A 20 16.96 -0.22 2.55
CA LEU A 20 17.74 0.92 3.06
C LEU A 20 18.99 0.47 3.82
N ALA A 21 18.93 -0.63 4.57
CA ALA A 21 20.10 -1.15 5.27
C ALA A 21 21.21 -1.62 4.31
N ALA A 22 20.83 -2.26 3.21
CA ALA A 22 21.76 -2.60 2.13
C ALA A 22 22.47 -1.38 1.52
N ARG A 23 21.87 -0.19 1.66
CA ARG A 23 22.39 1.11 1.20
C ARG A 23 23.09 1.89 2.31
N GLY A 24 23.37 1.27 3.46
CA GLY A 24 24.13 1.86 4.56
C GLY A 24 23.34 2.83 5.45
N HIS A 25 22.01 2.82 5.37
CA HIS A 25 21.17 3.59 6.30
C HIS A 25 21.07 2.89 7.66
N GLN A 26 21.01 3.69 8.72
CA GLN A 26 20.73 3.20 10.06
C GLN A 26 19.22 3.18 10.26
N ILE A 27 18.67 2.03 10.67
CA ILE A 27 17.23 1.82 10.73
C ILE A 27 16.75 1.72 12.17
N ALA A 28 15.67 2.44 12.47
CA ALA A 28 14.82 2.20 13.64
C ALA A 28 13.38 2.05 13.18
N GLY A 29 12.54 1.45 14.01
CA GLY A 29 11.12 1.38 13.71
C GLY A 29 10.28 0.88 14.87
N ASN A 30 8.98 1.13 14.76
CA ASN A 30 7.98 0.61 15.68
C ASN A 30 6.88 -0.13 14.94
N ASP A 31 6.22 -1.02 15.65
CA ASP A 31 4.99 -1.68 15.23
C ASP A 31 4.23 -2.16 16.49
N MET A 32 2.92 -2.34 16.39
CA MET A 32 2.07 -2.92 17.44
C MET A 32 1.45 -4.26 17.00
N PHE A 33 1.87 -4.79 15.86
CA PHE A 33 1.44 -6.05 15.26
C PHE A 33 -0.07 -6.14 14.96
N TYR A 34 -0.80 -5.03 15.00
CA TYR A 34 -2.23 -4.99 14.67
C TYR A 34 -2.50 -5.57 13.27
N ARG A 35 -1.60 -5.33 12.31
CA ARG A 35 -1.70 -5.93 10.97
C ARG A 35 -1.78 -7.47 11.00
N ARG A 36 -1.07 -8.14 11.92
CA ARG A 36 -1.17 -9.60 12.11
C ARG A 36 -2.54 -9.97 12.69
N GLN A 37 -2.97 -9.26 13.72
CA GLN A 37 -4.26 -9.47 14.39
C GLN A 37 -5.46 -9.26 13.43
N TRP A 38 -5.47 -8.21 12.62
CA TRP A 38 -6.57 -7.95 11.68
C TRP A 38 -6.69 -9.01 10.58
N VAL A 39 -5.59 -9.66 10.17
CA VAL A 39 -5.66 -10.80 9.23
C VAL A 39 -6.29 -12.01 9.88
N GLU A 40 -5.90 -12.30 11.12
CA GLU A 40 -6.48 -13.39 11.89
C GLU A 40 -7.97 -13.14 12.15
N GLU A 41 -8.35 -11.91 12.49
CA GLU A 41 -9.73 -11.48 12.70
C GLU A 41 -10.64 -11.77 11.51
N VAL A 42 -10.16 -11.52 10.29
CA VAL A 42 -10.91 -11.82 9.05
C VAL A 42 -10.80 -13.29 8.62
N GLY A 43 -10.31 -14.16 9.51
CA GLY A 43 -10.19 -15.61 9.29
C GLY A 43 -9.04 -16.02 8.37
N SER A 44 -8.14 -15.10 8.02
CA SER A 44 -7.07 -15.26 7.04
C SER A 44 -5.71 -15.56 7.69
N HIS A 45 -4.70 -15.77 6.84
CA HIS A 45 -3.28 -15.72 7.18
C HIS A 45 -2.45 -15.29 5.96
N SER A 46 -1.18 -14.95 6.16
CA SER A 46 -0.27 -14.70 5.03
C SER A 46 0.00 -15.98 4.26
N ALA A 47 0.02 -15.90 2.92
CA ALA A 47 0.39 -17.02 2.05
C ALA A 47 1.83 -17.46 2.35
N ILE A 48 2.75 -16.50 2.38
CA ILE A 48 4.15 -16.70 2.79
C ILE A 48 4.23 -16.64 4.33
N PRO A 49 4.82 -17.64 5.01
CA PRO A 49 4.96 -17.62 6.46
C PRO A 49 5.71 -16.38 6.96
N ILE A 50 5.15 -15.71 7.96
CA ILE A 50 5.82 -14.61 8.67
C ILE A 50 6.42 -15.13 9.97
N HIS A 51 7.65 -14.74 10.24
CA HIS A 51 8.36 -15.13 11.47
C HIS A 51 8.13 -14.09 12.58
N SER A 52 8.49 -14.44 13.81
CA SER A 52 8.43 -13.50 14.93
C SER A 52 9.38 -12.33 14.73
N MET A 53 9.11 -11.18 15.36
CA MET A 53 10.00 -10.03 15.27
C MET A 53 11.43 -10.34 15.79
N PRO A 54 11.64 -11.06 16.91
CA PRO A 54 12.99 -11.46 17.33
C PRO A 54 13.76 -12.28 16.27
N GLU A 55 13.11 -13.25 15.61
CA GLU A 55 13.73 -14.04 14.54
C GLU A 55 14.07 -13.16 13.34
N ARG A 56 13.15 -12.27 12.95
CA ARG A 56 13.35 -11.29 11.88
C ARG A 56 14.54 -10.37 12.15
N LEU A 57 14.65 -9.83 13.37
CA LEU A 57 15.75 -8.97 13.79
C LEU A 57 17.09 -9.72 13.81
N ALA A 58 17.12 -10.97 14.29
CA ALA A 58 18.31 -11.80 14.27
C ALA A 58 18.79 -12.10 12.84
N ALA A 59 17.87 -12.48 11.94
CA ALA A 59 18.18 -12.73 10.54
C ALA A 59 18.64 -11.44 9.83
N PHE A 60 18.03 -10.31 10.13
CA PHE A 60 18.44 -9.01 9.61
C PHE A 60 19.87 -8.67 10.03
N ARG A 61 20.20 -8.79 11.31
CA ARG A 61 21.56 -8.54 11.82
C ARG A 61 22.58 -9.46 11.16
N ALA A 62 22.26 -10.76 11.03
CA ALA A 62 23.14 -11.73 10.40
C ALA A 62 23.44 -11.37 8.94
N ARG A 63 22.46 -10.81 8.21
CA ARG A 63 22.62 -10.47 6.79
C ARG A 63 23.29 -9.13 6.54
N TYR A 64 22.90 -8.08 7.29
CA TYR A 64 23.35 -6.72 7.01
C TYR A 64 24.45 -6.24 7.96
N GLY A 65 24.82 -7.03 8.96
CA GLY A 65 25.87 -6.67 9.93
C GLY A 65 25.50 -5.48 10.83
N THR A 66 24.22 -5.08 10.85
CA THR A 66 23.69 -3.96 11.63
C THR A 66 22.36 -4.34 12.29
N ASP A 67 22.09 -3.76 13.45
CA ASP A 67 20.85 -3.98 14.18
C ASP A 67 19.77 -2.96 13.77
N ILE A 68 18.51 -3.37 13.78
CA ILE A 68 17.37 -2.44 13.78
C ILE A 68 17.07 -2.09 15.24
N LEU A 69 17.02 -0.80 15.56
CA LEU A 69 16.45 -0.37 16.84
C LEU A 69 14.91 -0.49 16.75
N PHE A 70 14.38 -1.62 17.22
CA PHE A 70 12.94 -1.88 17.25
C PHE A 70 12.36 -1.58 18.64
N ARG A 71 11.20 -0.92 18.68
CA ARG A 71 10.37 -0.83 19.89
C ARG A 71 8.92 -1.16 19.53
N GLU A 72 8.32 -2.10 20.25
CA GLU A 72 6.89 -2.37 20.13
C GLU A 72 6.10 -1.22 20.76
N GLY A 73 5.14 -0.65 20.02
CA GLY A 73 4.32 0.44 20.53
C GLY A 73 3.41 1.09 19.50
N ASP A 74 2.34 1.69 20.00
CA ASP A 74 1.28 2.36 19.23
C ASP A 74 1.58 3.85 19.03
N LEU A 75 1.30 4.38 17.84
CA LEU A 75 1.41 5.81 17.55
C LEU A 75 0.35 6.65 18.27
N LEU A 76 -0.75 6.04 18.74
CA LEU A 76 -1.74 6.70 19.58
C LEU A 76 -1.17 7.00 20.99
N ASP A 77 -0.14 6.28 21.43
CA ASP A 77 0.65 6.66 22.61
C ASP A 77 1.68 7.74 22.23
N TYR A 78 1.28 9.00 22.41
CA TYR A 78 2.12 10.14 22.10
C TYR A 78 3.43 10.17 22.92
N ALA A 79 3.42 9.70 24.17
CA ALA A 79 4.59 9.72 25.03
C ALA A 79 5.64 8.71 24.54
N PHE A 80 5.19 7.50 24.16
CA PHE A 80 6.01 6.51 23.48
C PHE A 80 6.64 7.09 22.20
N LEU A 81 5.80 7.63 21.30
CA LEU A 81 6.26 8.13 20.01
C LEU A 81 7.29 9.26 20.17
N LYS A 82 6.96 10.28 20.98
CA LYS A 82 7.84 11.41 21.24
C LYS A 82 9.17 10.98 21.86
N SER A 83 9.14 10.07 22.85
CA SER A 83 10.37 9.54 23.46
C SER A 83 11.24 8.83 22.42
N PHE A 84 10.64 8.00 21.56
CA PHE A 84 11.41 7.27 20.56
C PHE A 84 12.04 8.20 19.52
N LEU A 85 11.30 9.17 18.99
CA LEU A 85 11.88 10.15 18.06
C LEU A 85 12.96 11.01 18.73
N THR A 86 12.78 11.36 20.01
CA THR A 86 13.78 12.11 20.79
C THR A 86 15.08 11.32 20.93
N ASP A 87 15.00 10.02 21.23
CA ASP A 87 16.17 9.17 21.41
C ASP A 87 16.91 8.89 20.09
N PHE A 88 16.15 8.61 19.01
CA PHE A 88 16.75 8.17 17.75
C PHE A 88 17.27 9.35 16.91
N GLN A 89 16.57 10.50 16.92
CA GLN A 89 16.82 11.67 16.08
C GLN A 89 16.95 11.28 14.59
N PRO A 90 15.84 10.85 13.94
CA PRO A 90 15.88 10.45 12.53
C PRO A 90 16.17 11.63 11.59
N ASP A 91 16.82 11.36 10.46
CA ASP A 91 16.90 12.30 9.34
C ASP A 91 15.61 12.23 8.49
N ALA A 92 15.01 11.04 8.40
CA ALA A 92 13.76 10.79 7.71
C ALA A 92 12.85 9.81 8.48
N ILE A 93 11.54 10.03 8.38
CA ILE A 93 10.50 9.13 8.89
C ILE A 93 9.68 8.63 7.71
N VAL A 94 9.45 7.32 7.65
CA VAL A 94 8.52 6.69 6.71
C VAL A 94 7.31 6.20 7.51
N HIS A 95 6.13 6.72 7.20
CA HIS A 95 4.92 6.42 7.96
C HIS A 95 4.04 5.39 7.24
N PHE A 96 4.12 4.13 7.66
CA PHE A 96 3.25 3.02 7.23
C PHE A 96 2.27 2.53 8.31
N ALA A 97 2.41 2.98 9.56
CA ALA A 97 1.63 2.55 10.72
C ALA A 97 0.17 3.04 10.70
N GLU A 98 -0.60 2.52 9.74
CA GLU A 98 -2.00 2.84 9.51
C GLU A 98 -2.76 1.56 9.14
N MET A 99 -4.07 1.54 9.38
CA MET A 99 -5.01 0.55 8.85
C MET A 99 -5.12 0.75 7.33
N PRO A 100 -4.62 -0.17 6.46
CA PRO A 100 -4.46 0.12 5.03
C PRO A 100 -5.52 -0.54 4.11
N SER A 101 -6.67 -0.97 4.63
CA SER A 101 -7.63 -1.80 3.88
C SER A 101 -8.96 -1.08 3.67
N ALA A 102 -9.30 -0.87 2.39
CA ALA A 102 -10.61 -0.38 2.01
C ALA A 102 -11.74 -1.31 2.48
N PRO A 103 -11.73 -2.64 2.21
CA PRO A 103 -12.80 -3.51 2.70
C PRO A 103 -12.88 -3.60 4.22
N TYR A 104 -11.75 -3.65 4.94
CA TYR A 104 -11.77 -3.66 6.41
C TYR A 104 -12.50 -2.43 6.96
N SER A 105 -12.22 -1.25 6.40
CA SER A 105 -12.90 0.00 6.78
C SER A 105 -14.40 0.05 6.46
N MET A 106 -14.92 -0.93 5.70
CA MET A 106 -16.32 -1.03 5.28
C MET A 106 -17.03 -2.24 5.93
N ILE A 107 -16.38 -2.93 6.88
CA ILE A 107 -16.93 -4.11 7.56
C ILE A 107 -18.20 -3.74 8.36
N ASP A 108 -18.08 -2.75 9.24
CA ASP A 108 -19.15 -2.23 10.09
C ASP A 108 -18.72 -0.86 10.66
N GLN A 109 -19.56 -0.29 11.55
CA GLN A 109 -19.28 1.00 12.18
C GLN A 109 -18.01 0.99 13.05
N ALA A 110 -17.74 -0.09 13.80
CA ALA A 110 -16.58 -0.16 14.68
C ALA A 110 -15.28 -0.11 13.86
N HIS A 111 -15.24 -0.85 12.74
CA HIS A 111 -14.08 -0.88 11.84
C HIS A 111 -13.87 0.44 11.10
N ALA A 112 -14.96 1.08 10.65
CA ALA A 112 -14.90 2.40 10.01
C ALA A 112 -14.35 3.46 10.98
N THR A 113 -14.87 3.52 12.20
CA THR A 113 -14.42 4.45 13.23
C THR A 113 -13.00 4.15 13.67
N PHE A 114 -12.63 2.88 13.86
CA PHE A 114 -11.26 2.48 14.17
C PHE A 114 -10.29 2.94 13.08
N THR A 115 -10.60 2.68 11.80
CA THR A 115 -9.75 3.08 10.67
C THR A 115 -9.48 4.58 10.68
N GLN A 116 -10.53 5.38 10.85
CA GLN A 116 -10.43 6.85 10.90
C GLN A 116 -9.64 7.32 12.13
N HIS A 117 -9.93 6.79 13.31
CA HIS A 117 -9.26 7.18 14.55
C HIS A 117 -7.77 6.81 14.54
N ASN A 118 -7.46 5.54 14.25
CA ASN A 118 -6.10 5.03 14.20
C ASN A 118 -5.23 5.84 13.23
N ASN A 119 -5.70 6.01 11.99
CA ASN A 119 -4.91 6.65 10.95
C ASN A 119 -4.75 8.15 11.21
N VAL A 120 -5.86 8.85 11.42
CA VAL A 120 -5.83 10.33 11.51
C VAL A 120 -5.15 10.81 12.79
N ILE A 121 -5.44 10.16 13.93
CA ILE A 121 -4.83 10.57 15.20
C ILE A 121 -3.38 10.10 15.29
N GLY A 122 -3.04 8.91 14.80
CA GLY A 122 -1.65 8.44 14.71
C GLY A 122 -0.78 9.36 13.85
N SER A 123 -1.28 9.74 12.67
CA SER A 123 -0.62 10.70 11.77
C SER A 123 -0.49 12.09 12.40
N LEU A 124 -1.51 12.57 13.11
CA LEU A 124 -1.43 13.85 13.82
C LEU A 124 -0.39 13.82 14.96
N ASN A 125 -0.36 12.74 15.74
CA ASN A 125 0.66 12.52 16.77
C ASN A 125 2.07 12.51 16.18
N MET A 126 2.26 11.89 15.01
CA MET A 126 3.53 11.92 14.28
C MET A 126 3.97 13.36 13.94
N LEU A 127 3.06 14.18 13.38
CA LEU A 127 3.37 15.57 13.04
C LEU A 127 3.79 16.40 14.28
N TRP A 128 3.09 16.22 15.40
CA TRP A 128 3.45 16.87 16.67
C TRP A 128 4.78 16.37 17.23
N ALA A 129 5.03 15.07 17.21
CA ALA A 129 6.26 14.49 17.69
C ALA A 129 7.46 14.94 16.86
N ILE A 130 7.32 15.04 15.52
CA ILE A 130 8.34 15.63 14.64
C ILE A 130 8.61 17.08 15.04
N LYS A 131 7.56 17.89 15.15
CA LYS A 131 7.67 19.31 15.51
C LYS A 131 8.43 19.52 16.83
N GLU A 132 8.20 18.67 17.82
CA GLU A 132 8.75 18.84 19.17
C GLU A 132 10.12 18.18 19.36
N ALA A 133 10.37 17.02 18.73
CA ALA A 133 11.56 16.22 18.99
C ALA A 133 12.64 16.33 17.91
N CYS A 134 12.24 16.50 16.64
CA CYS A 134 13.14 16.45 15.49
C CYS A 134 12.60 17.26 14.29
N PRO A 135 12.42 18.58 14.41
CA PRO A 135 11.67 19.39 13.42
C PRO A 135 12.32 19.50 12.04
N GLN A 136 13.56 19.05 11.87
CA GLN A 136 14.26 19.01 10.58
C GLN A 136 14.03 17.71 9.81
N THR A 137 13.46 16.70 10.45
CA THR A 137 13.19 15.39 9.84
C THR A 137 12.29 15.51 8.62
N HIS A 138 12.61 14.75 7.57
CA HIS A 138 11.73 14.58 6.43
C HIS A 138 10.67 13.51 6.68
N LEU A 139 9.38 13.91 6.62
CA LEU A 139 8.28 12.96 6.65
C LEU A 139 7.97 12.44 5.24
N VAL A 140 8.17 11.14 5.01
CA VAL A 140 7.64 10.40 3.88
C VAL A 140 6.32 9.75 4.32
N LYS A 141 5.20 10.38 3.98
CA LYS A 141 3.86 9.90 4.31
C LYS A 141 3.36 9.00 3.21
N LEU A 142 2.83 7.83 3.56
CA LEU A 142 2.08 7.03 2.59
C LEU A 142 0.65 7.57 2.48
N GLY A 143 0.34 8.23 1.37
CA GLY A 143 -1.02 8.58 0.95
C GLY A 143 -1.67 7.40 0.22
N THR A 144 -2.40 7.68 -0.86
CA THR A 144 -2.89 6.67 -1.80
C THR A 144 -3.41 7.30 -3.10
N MET A 145 -3.17 6.68 -4.26
CA MET A 145 -3.83 7.09 -5.52
C MET A 145 -5.37 7.10 -5.41
N GLY A 146 -5.93 6.33 -4.48
CA GLY A 146 -7.37 6.28 -4.25
C GLY A 146 -7.95 7.57 -3.64
N GLU A 147 -7.13 8.53 -3.21
CA GLU A 147 -7.61 9.85 -2.78
C GLU A 147 -8.25 10.63 -3.93
N TYR A 148 -7.68 10.54 -5.12
CA TYR A 148 -8.14 11.27 -6.30
C TYR A 148 -9.46 10.72 -6.84
N GLY A 149 -9.78 9.46 -6.57
CA GLY A 149 -10.89 8.75 -7.20
C GLY A 149 -10.68 8.60 -8.72
N THR A 150 -11.74 8.80 -9.50
CA THR A 150 -11.72 8.61 -10.96
C THR A 150 -12.41 9.77 -11.68
N PRO A 151 -11.83 10.99 -11.64
CA PRO A 151 -12.41 12.14 -12.31
C PRO A 151 -12.30 12.01 -13.84
N ASN A 152 -13.06 12.81 -14.56
CA ASN A 152 -13.05 12.85 -16.03
C ASN A 152 -12.03 13.87 -16.58
N ILE A 153 -10.89 14.02 -15.90
CA ILE A 153 -9.75 14.89 -16.26
C ILE A 153 -8.45 14.19 -15.85
N ASP A 154 -7.32 14.67 -16.35
CA ASP A 154 -5.98 14.22 -15.94
C ASP A 154 -5.79 14.37 -14.42
N ILE A 155 -5.11 13.40 -13.82
CA ILE A 155 -4.82 13.38 -12.38
C ILE A 155 -3.37 13.84 -12.18
N PRO A 156 -3.14 15.05 -11.64
CA PRO A 156 -1.79 15.57 -11.46
C PRO A 156 -1.12 14.95 -10.24
N GLU A 157 0.14 15.32 -10.00
CA GLU A 157 0.85 15.02 -8.75
C GLU A 157 0.48 16.04 -7.65
N GLY A 158 -0.74 15.90 -7.13
CA GLY A 158 -1.23 16.59 -5.92
C GLY A 158 -1.86 17.96 -6.10
N PHE A 159 -1.36 18.77 -7.04
CA PHE A 159 -1.78 20.16 -7.29
C PHE A 159 -1.99 20.45 -8.77
N PHE A 160 -2.83 21.42 -9.10
CA PHE A 160 -3.12 21.83 -10.49
C PHE A 160 -3.46 23.31 -10.60
N GLU A 161 -3.16 23.90 -11.76
CA GLU A 161 -3.62 25.24 -12.12
C GLU A 161 -5.11 25.20 -12.49
N VAL A 162 -5.89 26.08 -11.90
CA VAL A 162 -7.31 26.26 -12.20
C VAL A 162 -7.56 27.69 -12.64
N GLU A 163 -8.35 27.88 -13.68
CA GLU A 163 -8.96 29.16 -14.02
C GLU A 163 -10.45 29.14 -13.70
N PHE A 164 -10.89 30.00 -12.76
CA PHE A 164 -12.29 30.11 -12.39
C PHE A 164 -12.72 31.58 -12.34
N ARG A 165 -13.72 31.93 -13.17
CA ARG A 165 -14.26 33.30 -13.28
C ARG A 165 -13.17 34.35 -13.57
N GLY A 166 -12.26 34.02 -14.50
CA GLY A 166 -11.19 34.93 -14.96
C GLY A 166 -10.03 35.11 -13.98
N ARG A 167 -9.92 34.25 -12.96
CA ARG A 167 -8.80 34.23 -12.01
C ARG A 167 -8.10 32.88 -12.05
N LYS A 168 -6.76 32.91 -12.02
CA LYS A 168 -5.90 31.72 -11.95
C LYS A 168 -5.35 31.50 -10.55
N ASP A 169 -5.25 30.25 -10.14
CA ASP A 169 -4.61 29.83 -8.89
C ASP A 169 -4.10 28.38 -9.00
N VAL A 170 -3.16 28.00 -8.12
CA VAL A 170 -2.70 26.60 -7.97
C VAL A 170 -3.30 26.03 -6.70
N LEU A 171 -4.16 25.02 -6.85
CA LEU A 171 -4.94 24.47 -5.76
C LEU A 171 -4.60 23.00 -5.52
N PRO A 172 -4.81 22.47 -4.30
CA PRO A 172 -4.82 21.04 -4.07
C PRO A 172 -5.86 20.37 -4.99
N PHE A 173 -5.48 19.27 -5.64
CA PHE A 173 -6.38 18.55 -6.54
C PHE A 173 -7.59 17.99 -5.77
N PRO A 174 -8.83 18.08 -6.30
CA PRO A 174 -10.02 17.57 -5.62
C PRO A 174 -9.90 16.09 -5.23
N ARG A 175 -10.38 15.72 -4.04
CA ARG A 175 -10.35 14.35 -3.54
C ARG A 175 -11.74 13.71 -3.63
N GLN A 176 -11.80 12.46 -4.10
CA GLN A 176 -13.02 11.68 -4.33
C GLN A 176 -12.86 10.23 -3.83
N ALA A 177 -12.36 10.09 -2.60
CA ALA A 177 -12.06 8.80 -1.98
C ALA A 177 -13.28 7.84 -1.93
N GLY A 178 -13.05 6.57 -2.25
CA GLY A 178 -14.10 5.54 -2.40
C GLY A 178 -14.38 4.67 -1.17
N SER A 179 -13.73 4.89 -0.03
CA SER A 179 -13.98 4.16 1.23
C SER A 179 -13.52 4.94 2.45
N PHE A 180 -13.88 4.51 3.66
CA PHE A 180 -13.43 5.15 4.90
C PHE A 180 -11.91 5.09 5.09
N TYR A 181 -11.24 4.03 4.65
CA TYR A 181 -9.78 3.98 4.56
C TYR A 181 -9.22 5.10 3.66
N HIS A 182 -9.70 5.23 2.42
CA HIS A 182 -9.17 6.25 1.51
C HIS A 182 -9.44 7.66 2.03
N TRP A 183 -10.59 7.90 2.66
CA TRP A 183 -10.88 9.18 3.32
C TRP A 183 -9.95 9.48 4.49
N SER A 184 -9.53 8.47 5.26
CA SER A 184 -8.52 8.69 6.31
C SER A 184 -7.20 9.22 5.74
N LYS A 185 -6.78 8.74 4.56
CA LYS A 185 -5.59 9.26 3.87
C LYS A 185 -5.77 10.70 3.38
N VAL A 186 -6.95 11.02 2.82
CA VAL A 186 -7.29 12.41 2.46
C VAL A 186 -7.15 13.35 3.67
N HIS A 187 -7.59 12.92 4.86
CA HIS A 187 -7.46 13.72 6.07
C HIS A 187 -6.00 13.89 6.50
N ASP A 188 -5.20 12.82 6.41
CA ASP A 188 -3.77 12.86 6.70
C ASP A 188 -2.99 13.79 5.78
N SER A 189 -3.23 13.72 4.47
CA SER A 189 -2.60 14.59 3.47
C SER A 189 -2.88 16.06 3.76
N ASN A 190 -4.12 16.39 4.11
CA ASN A 190 -4.49 17.75 4.48
C ASN A 190 -3.82 18.21 5.79
N ASN A 191 -3.75 17.33 6.80
CA ASN A 191 -3.05 17.63 8.05
C ASN A 191 -1.56 17.84 7.83
N ALA A 192 -0.90 16.99 7.04
CA ALA A 192 0.52 17.10 6.71
C ALA A 192 0.81 18.36 5.89
N MET A 193 0.01 18.65 4.86
CA MET A 193 0.11 19.87 4.06
C MET A 193 -0.04 21.12 4.95
N PHE A 194 -1.02 21.11 5.85
CA PHE A 194 -1.24 22.22 6.77
C PHE A 194 -0.05 22.38 7.74
N ALA A 195 0.43 21.30 8.34
CA ALA A 195 1.57 21.30 9.24
C ALA A 195 2.85 21.80 8.57
N CYS A 196 3.11 21.43 7.32
CA CYS A 196 4.23 22.00 6.55
C CYS A 196 4.10 23.52 6.43
N ARG A 197 2.89 24.00 6.05
CA ARG A 197 2.61 25.43 5.90
C ARG A 197 2.79 26.23 7.20
N ILE A 198 2.28 25.74 8.33
CA ILE A 198 2.20 26.55 9.57
C ILE A 198 3.32 26.29 10.57
N TRP A 199 3.96 25.12 10.52
CA TRP A 199 5.05 24.76 11.42
C TRP A 199 6.41 24.68 10.72
N GLY A 200 6.45 24.82 9.40
CA GLY A 200 7.68 24.71 8.62
C GLY A 200 8.21 23.28 8.53
N LEU A 201 7.36 22.28 8.80
CA LEU A 201 7.72 20.87 8.57
C LEU A 201 7.97 20.63 7.07
N ARG A 202 8.68 19.54 6.75
CA ARG A 202 8.94 19.13 5.37
C ARG A 202 8.37 17.73 5.16
N ALA A 203 7.57 17.54 4.12
CA ALA A 203 6.94 16.26 3.85
C ALA A 203 6.87 15.94 2.37
N THR A 204 6.90 14.65 2.06
CA THR A 204 6.53 14.12 0.74
C THR A 204 5.44 13.09 0.93
N ASP A 205 4.30 13.33 0.30
CA ASP A 205 3.15 12.45 0.33
C ASP A 205 3.17 11.53 -0.89
N ILE A 206 3.13 10.23 -0.62
CA ILE A 206 3.28 9.18 -1.62
C ILE A 206 1.90 8.65 -1.95
N MET A 207 1.34 9.13 -3.06
CA MET A 207 0.10 8.64 -3.64
C MET A 207 0.39 7.33 -4.34
N GLN A 208 0.52 6.27 -3.54
CA GLN A 208 0.92 4.96 -4.04
C GLN A 208 -0.21 4.28 -4.79
N GLY A 209 0.13 3.70 -5.94
CA GLY A 209 -0.69 2.73 -6.64
C GLY A 209 -0.76 1.39 -5.90
N VAL A 210 -1.31 0.38 -6.56
CA VAL A 210 -1.41 -0.95 -5.98
C VAL A 210 -0.07 -1.66 -6.11
N VAL A 211 0.54 -1.98 -4.97
CA VAL A 211 1.78 -2.75 -4.90
C VAL A 211 1.48 -4.25 -5.02
N PHE A 212 2.28 -4.95 -5.81
CA PHE A 212 2.26 -6.41 -5.93
C PHE A 212 3.68 -6.98 -5.93
N GLY A 213 3.83 -8.27 -5.58
CA GLY A 213 5.13 -8.93 -5.53
C GLY A 213 5.41 -9.62 -4.20
N THR A 214 6.27 -10.62 -4.25
CA THR A 214 6.61 -11.51 -3.12
C THR A 214 7.95 -11.17 -2.47
N ARG A 215 8.85 -10.51 -3.20
CA ARG A 215 10.25 -10.31 -2.76
C ARG A 215 10.95 -9.13 -3.41
N ILE A 216 11.98 -8.64 -2.73
CA ILE A 216 13.04 -7.78 -3.28
C ILE A 216 14.37 -8.55 -3.26
N ASP A 217 15.38 -8.09 -4.01
CA ASP A 217 16.68 -8.78 -4.09
C ASP A 217 17.41 -8.80 -2.76
N GLU A 218 17.28 -7.72 -1.98
CA GLU A 218 17.95 -7.58 -0.69
C GLU A 218 17.55 -8.69 0.28
N MET A 219 16.35 -9.28 0.18
CA MET A 219 15.93 -10.40 1.02
C MET A 219 16.77 -11.68 0.83
N GLY A 220 17.37 -11.88 -0.36
CA GLY A 220 17.99 -13.15 -0.73
C GLY A 220 17.00 -14.32 -0.69
N GLU A 221 17.52 -15.50 -0.35
CA GLU A 221 16.75 -16.77 -0.28
C GLU A 221 16.31 -17.14 1.14
N GLU A 222 16.65 -16.34 2.15
CA GLU A 222 16.34 -16.64 3.55
C GLU A 222 14.83 -16.49 3.83
N PRO A 223 14.12 -17.57 4.21
CA PRO A 223 12.67 -17.52 4.42
C PRO A 223 12.25 -16.54 5.53
N VAL A 224 13.10 -16.36 6.55
CA VAL A 224 12.85 -15.46 7.69
C VAL A 224 12.77 -13.98 7.26
N LEU A 225 13.48 -13.62 6.20
CA LEU A 225 13.53 -12.26 5.68
C LEU A 225 12.37 -11.92 4.74
N ARG A 226 11.56 -12.91 4.33
CA ARG A 226 10.39 -12.68 3.49
C ARG A 226 9.35 -11.81 4.22
N SER A 227 8.68 -10.97 3.42
CA SER A 227 7.53 -10.20 3.89
C SER A 227 6.25 -11.06 3.87
N ARG A 228 5.17 -10.49 4.38
CA ARG A 228 3.83 -11.08 4.26
C ARG A 228 3.34 -11.00 2.81
N LEU A 229 2.43 -11.88 2.41
CA LEU A 229 1.61 -11.73 1.21
C LEU A 229 0.18 -12.12 1.54
N ASP A 230 -0.72 -11.14 1.48
CA ASP A 230 -2.12 -11.31 1.84
C ASP A 230 -2.95 -11.57 0.59
N PHE A 231 -3.98 -12.43 0.73
CA PHE A 231 -4.82 -12.89 -0.39
C PHE A 231 -6.31 -12.94 -0.02
N ASP A 232 -6.68 -12.56 1.20
CA ASP A 232 -8.07 -12.43 1.61
C ASP A 232 -8.76 -11.23 0.96
N GLN A 233 -10.07 -11.12 1.17
CA GLN A 233 -10.88 -10.04 0.62
C GLN A 233 -10.53 -8.66 1.19
N CYS A 234 -9.93 -8.56 2.39
CA CYS A 234 -9.64 -7.28 3.04
C CYS A 234 -8.29 -6.73 2.63
N PHE A 235 -7.25 -7.54 2.75
CA PHE A 235 -5.88 -7.08 2.62
C PHE A 235 -5.18 -7.58 1.37
N GLY A 236 -5.73 -8.62 0.72
CA GLY A 236 -5.28 -9.02 -0.60
C GLY A 236 -5.62 -7.95 -1.63
N THR A 237 -4.63 -7.57 -2.43
CA THR A 237 -4.79 -6.70 -3.59
C THR A 237 -4.97 -7.55 -4.87
N ALA A 238 -5.48 -6.95 -5.95
CA ALA A 238 -5.92 -7.68 -7.16
C ALA A 238 -4.90 -8.72 -7.65
N VAL A 239 -3.66 -8.29 -7.96
CA VAL A 239 -2.60 -9.17 -8.48
C VAL A 239 -2.19 -10.24 -7.47
N ASN A 240 -1.97 -9.87 -6.20
CA ASN A 240 -1.60 -10.83 -5.16
C ASN A 240 -2.67 -11.91 -4.96
N ARG A 241 -3.95 -11.52 -4.99
CA ARG A 241 -5.10 -12.43 -4.92
C ARG A 241 -5.17 -13.34 -6.14
N PHE A 242 -5.01 -12.79 -7.34
CA PHE A 242 -5.05 -13.58 -8.58
C PHE A 242 -3.92 -14.61 -8.62
N CYS A 243 -2.70 -14.25 -8.25
CA CYS A 243 -1.60 -15.21 -8.18
C CYS A 243 -1.86 -16.34 -7.16
N CYS A 244 -2.42 -16.02 -5.99
CA CYS A 244 -2.80 -17.04 -5.01
C CYS A 244 -3.94 -17.94 -5.52
N GLN A 245 -4.95 -17.38 -6.17
CA GLN A 245 -6.07 -18.11 -6.78
C GLN A 245 -5.57 -19.07 -7.87
N ALA A 246 -4.71 -18.57 -8.76
CA ALA A 246 -4.05 -19.37 -9.78
C ALA A 246 -3.30 -20.58 -9.18
N VAL A 247 -2.45 -20.36 -8.17
CA VAL A 247 -1.64 -21.43 -7.53
C VAL A 247 -2.48 -22.56 -6.96
N ILE A 248 -3.69 -22.27 -6.47
CA ILE A 248 -4.59 -23.28 -5.92
C ILE A 248 -5.58 -23.84 -6.95
N GLY A 249 -5.60 -23.35 -8.19
CA GLY A 249 -6.58 -23.73 -9.21
C GLY A 249 -7.99 -23.17 -8.95
N HIS A 250 -8.10 -22.08 -8.20
CA HIS A 250 -9.35 -21.36 -8.02
C HIS A 250 -9.52 -20.34 -9.16
N PRO A 251 -10.70 -20.19 -9.78
CA PRO A 251 -10.92 -19.17 -10.80
C PRO A 251 -10.60 -17.77 -10.30
N LEU A 252 -9.99 -16.93 -11.14
CA LEU A 252 -9.66 -15.56 -10.75
C LEU A 252 -10.95 -14.78 -10.49
N THR A 253 -11.05 -14.14 -9.32
CA THR A 253 -12.28 -13.45 -8.91
C THR A 253 -12.34 -12.03 -9.47
N LEU A 254 -12.85 -11.86 -10.68
CA LEU A 254 -12.96 -10.56 -11.34
C LEU A 254 -14.26 -9.86 -10.90
N TYR A 255 -14.18 -8.62 -10.40
CA TYR A 255 -15.36 -7.90 -9.91
C TYR A 255 -16.04 -7.07 -11.01
N GLY A 256 -17.33 -7.33 -11.23
CA GLY A 256 -18.07 -6.72 -12.33
C GLY A 256 -17.47 -7.13 -13.67
N ARG A 257 -17.29 -6.15 -14.57
CA ARG A 257 -16.56 -6.36 -15.84
C ARG A 257 -15.04 -6.28 -15.69
N GLY A 258 -14.51 -5.79 -14.56
CA GLY A 258 -13.07 -5.63 -14.38
C GLY A 258 -12.44 -4.37 -14.99
N GLY A 259 -13.22 -3.48 -15.60
CA GLY A 259 -12.71 -2.26 -16.25
C GLY A 259 -12.25 -1.15 -15.30
N GLN A 260 -12.20 -1.41 -13.99
CA GLN A 260 -11.66 -0.45 -13.02
C GLN A 260 -10.15 -0.31 -13.25
N THR A 261 -9.68 0.88 -13.63
CA THR A 261 -8.27 1.13 -13.98
C THR A 261 -7.53 1.82 -12.84
N ARG A 262 -6.35 1.32 -12.46
CA ARG A 262 -5.51 1.90 -11.39
C ARG A 262 -4.04 1.87 -11.80
N GLY A 263 -3.22 2.67 -11.12
CA GLY A 263 -1.76 2.55 -11.19
C GLY A 263 -1.27 1.36 -10.36
N PHE A 264 -0.29 0.62 -10.89
CA PHE A 264 0.34 -0.54 -10.27
C PHE A 264 1.86 -0.41 -10.31
N LEU A 265 2.53 -1.04 -9.35
CA LEU A 265 3.98 -1.19 -9.36
C LEU A 265 4.44 -2.43 -8.60
N PRO A 266 5.55 -3.06 -9.03
CA PRO A 266 6.21 -4.10 -8.25
C PRO A 266 6.67 -3.61 -6.87
N LEU A 267 6.74 -4.53 -5.90
CA LEU A 267 7.26 -4.27 -4.55
C LEU A 267 8.69 -3.73 -4.58
N ARG A 268 9.51 -4.22 -5.51
CA ARG A 268 10.89 -3.78 -5.76
C ARG A 268 10.94 -2.30 -6.16
N ASP A 269 10.11 -1.91 -7.11
CA ASP A 269 10.01 -0.54 -7.58
C ASP A 269 9.47 0.38 -6.50
N SER A 270 8.54 -0.12 -5.67
CA SER A 270 8.10 0.61 -4.50
C SER A 270 9.25 0.93 -3.55
N MET A 271 10.16 -0.01 -3.28
CA MET A 271 11.30 0.24 -2.40
C MET A 271 12.28 1.24 -3.01
N GLN A 272 12.50 1.17 -4.32
CA GLN A 272 13.32 2.14 -5.05
C GLN A 272 12.75 3.55 -4.96
N CYS A 273 11.46 3.74 -5.26
CA CYS A 273 10.79 5.04 -5.20
C CYS A 273 10.83 5.65 -3.80
N LEU A 274 10.62 4.83 -2.76
CA LEU A 274 10.67 5.26 -1.37
C LEU A 274 12.09 5.67 -0.96
N ALA A 275 13.12 4.93 -1.36
CA ALA A 275 14.51 5.30 -1.09
C ALA A 275 14.89 6.62 -1.80
N LEU A 276 14.54 6.76 -3.08
CA LEU A 276 14.75 8.02 -3.82
C LEU A 276 14.08 9.20 -3.13
N THR A 277 12.86 9.00 -2.61
CA THR A 277 12.15 10.02 -1.86
C THR A 277 12.89 10.41 -0.58
N ILE A 278 13.33 9.42 0.21
CA ILE A 278 14.05 9.63 1.48
C ILE A 278 15.38 10.36 1.26
N GLU A 279 16.10 10.00 0.19
CA GLU A 279 17.43 10.53 -0.12
C GLU A 279 17.38 11.93 -0.75
N ASN A 280 16.22 12.37 -1.23
CA ASN A 280 16.02 13.67 -1.86
C ASN A 280 14.94 14.49 -1.13
N PRO A 281 15.18 14.91 0.14
CA PRO A 281 14.17 15.54 0.96
C PRO A 281 13.73 16.91 0.41
N PRO A 282 12.47 17.33 0.65
CA PRO A 282 12.00 18.66 0.30
C PRO A 282 12.66 19.75 1.17
N ALA A 283 12.50 21.00 0.73
CA ALA A 283 12.85 22.17 1.53
C ALA A 283 11.97 22.27 2.79
N ALA A 284 12.43 23.04 3.78
CA ALA A 284 11.62 23.34 4.97
C ALA A 284 10.32 24.06 4.58
N GLY A 285 9.19 23.64 5.14
CA GLY A 285 7.86 24.18 4.82
C GLY A 285 7.22 23.62 3.54
N GLU A 286 7.94 22.81 2.75
CA GLU A 286 7.44 22.25 1.51
C GLU A 286 6.69 20.93 1.75
N TYR A 287 5.51 20.83 1.13
CA TYR A 287 4.72 19.60 1.03
C TYR A 287 4.70 19.17 -0.45
N ARG A 288 5.49 18.13 -0.77
CA ARG A 288 5.53 17.52 -2.11
C ARG A 288 4.56 16.36 -2.20
N VAL A 289 4.09 16.07 -3.41
CA VAL A 289 3.24 14.91 -3.68
C VAL A 289 3.82 14.15 -4.86
N PHE A 290 4.00 12.84 -4.72
CA PHE A 290 4.40 11.94 -5.81
C PHE A 290 3.30 10.93 -6.07
N ASN A 291 2.92 10.77 -7.34
CA ASN A 291 2.09 9.65 -7.75
C ASN A 291 3.01 8.46 -8.01
N GLN A 292 3.02 7.48 -7.10
CA GLN A 292 3.95 6.36 -7.12
C GLN A 292 3.29 5.12 -7.74
N PHE A 293 3.49 4.95 -9.04
CA PHE A 293 3.12 3.75 -9.81
C PHE A 293 4.00 3.66 -11.06
N GLU A 294 4.01 2.49 -11.70
CA GLU A 294 4.69 2.30 -12.98
C GLU A 294 3.72 2.34 -14.15
N GLU A 295 2.79 1.39 -14.21
CA GLU A 295 1.83 1.29 -15.31
C GLU A 295 0.40 1.33 -14.79
N CYS A 296 -0.51 1.77 -15.64
CA CYS A 296 -1.94 1.70 -15.38
C CYS A 296 -2.52 0.48 -16.07
N TYR A 297 -3.27 -0.32 -15.31
CA TYR A 297 -3.99 -1.47 -15.84
C TYR A 297 -5.43 -1.45 -15.31
N SER A 298 -6.34 -1.96 -16.12
CA SER A 298 -7.62 -2.45 -15.65
C SER A 298 -7.44 -3.76 -14.87
N VAL A 299 -8.38 -4.06 -13.97
CA VAL A 299 -8.38 -5.34 -13.24
C VAL A 299 -8.56 -6.52 -14.21
N GLU A 300 -9.30 -6.32 -15.29
CA GLU A 300 -9.49 -7.30 -16.38
C GLU A 300 -8.17 -7.63 -17.08
N GLU A 301 -7.41 -6.61 -17.51
CA GLU A 301 -6.09 -6.80 -18.13
C GLU A 301 -5.15 -7.59 -17.21
N LEU A 302 -5.15 -7.29 -15.91
CA LEU A 302 -4.33 -8.02 -14.93
C LEU A 302 -4.77 -9.47 -14.75
N ALA A 303 -6.08 -9.75 -14.75
CA ALA A 303 -6.58 -11.12 -14.67
C ALA A 303 -6.12 -11.95 -15.87
N TYR A 304 -6.22 -11.39 -17.08
CA TYR A 304 -5.76 -12.06 -18.30
C TYR A 304 -4.23 -12.15 -18.40
N LEU A 305 -3.48 -11.19 -17.87
CA LEU A 305 -2.01 -11.31 -17.76
C LEU A 305 -1.60 -12.44 -16.82
N VAL A 306 -2.30 -12.60 -15.67
CA VAL A 306 -2.06 -13.73 -14.76
C VAL A 306 -2.39 -15.05 -15.44
N GLN A 307 -3.51 -15.13 -16.16
CA GLN A 307 -3.88 -16.30 -16.97
C GLN A 307 -2.80 -16.62 -18.02
N GLU A 308 -2.41 -15.63 -18.84
CA GLU A 308 -1.37 -15.76 -19.88
C GLU A 308 -0.07 -16.34 -19.30
N VAL A 309 0.43 -15.77 -18.19
CA VAL A 309 1.68 -16.20 -17.56
C VAL A 309 1.54 -17.58 -16.91
N GLY A 310 0.40 -17.87 -16.27
CA GLY A 310 0.16 -19.17 -15.65
C GLY A 310 -0.02 -20.30 -16.66
N ASP A 311 -0.62 -20.04 -17.81
CA ASP A 311 -0.78 -21.01 -18.88
C ASP A 311 0.57 -21.38 -19.52
N GLN A 312 1.51 -20.43 -19.61
CA GLN A 312 2.90 -20.70 -20.03
C GLN A 312 3.63 -21.69 -19.09
N ILE A 313 3.17 -21.84 -17.85
CA ILE A 313 3.71 -22.80 -16.86
C ILE A 313 2.71 -23.93 -16.53
N GLY A 314 1.67 -24.11 -17.35
CA GLY A 314 0.77 -25.26 -17.31
C GLY A 314 -0.28 -25.26 -16.20
N MET A 315 -0.73 -24.08 -15.74
CA MET A 315 -1.69 -23.98 -14.62
C MET A 315 -3.17 -24.08 -15.03
N GLY A 316 -3.53 -23.77 -16.28
CA GLY A 316 -4.91 -23.87 -16.78
C GLY A 316 -5.86 -22.96 -16.01
N ILE A 317 -5.59 -21.65 -16.03
CA ILE A 317 -6.27 -20.68 -15.17
C ILE A 317 -7.62 -20.29 -15.78
N GLU A 318 -8.69 -20.34 -14.98
CA GLU A 318 -10.00 -19.81 -15.35
C GLU A 318 -10.20 -18.40 -14.77
N VAL A 319 -10.93 -17.53 -15.48
CA VAL A 319 -11.37 -16.22 -14.98
C VAL A 319 -12.87 -16.27 -14.78
N GLN A 320 -13.35 -15.79 -13.63
CA GLN A 320 -14.76 -15.78 -13.31
C GLN A 320 -15.23 -14.41 -12.83
N HIS A 321 -16.32 -13.94 -13.42
CA HIS A 321 -16.94 -12.65 -13.08
C HIS A 321 -17.89 -12.79 -11.89
N TYR A 322 -17.74 -11.89 -10.91
CA TYR A 322 -18.58 -11.81 -9.72
C TYR A 322 -19.27 -10.46 -9.62
N ASP A 323 -20.44 -10.40 -8.98
CA ASP A 323 -21.10 -9.12 -8.72
C ASP A 323 -20.25 -8.22 -7.80
N ASN A 324 -19.98 -6.98 -8.25
CA ASN A 324 -19.01 -6.11 -7.58
C ASN A 324 -19.47 -5.76 -6.14
N PRO A 325 -18.67 -6.09 -5.09
CA PRO A 325 -18.98 -5.73 -3.70
C PRO A 325 -18.83 -4.23 -3.40
N ARG A 326 -18.12 -3.51 -4.26
CA ARG A 326 -17.78 -2.10 -4.10
C ARG A 326 -18.73 -1.22 -4.90
N LYS A 327 -18.78 0.06 -4.51
CA LYS A 327 -19.45 1.12 -5.28
C LYS A 327 -18.40 1.92 -6.04
N GLU A 328 -18.09 1.47 -7.25
CA GLU A 328 -17.12 2.11 -8.13
C GLU A 328 -17.53 1.97 -9.60
N TRP A 329 -16.90 2.76 -10.47
CA TRP A 329 -17.18 2.78 -11.90
C TRP A 329 -16.53 1.58 -12.59
N ASP A 330 -17.32 0.79 -13.33
CA ASP A 330 -16.80 -0.33 -14.12
C ASP A 330 -16.04 0.12 -15.38
N LYS A 331 -16.22 1.37 -15.80
CA LYS A 331 -15.45 2.02 -16.87
C LYS A 331 -15.35 3.50 -16.58
N HIS A 332 -14.14 4.04 -16.63
CA HIS A 332 -13.89 5.46 -16.35
C HIS A 332 -12.63 5.94 -17.10
N TYR A 333 -12.50 7.25 -17.26
CA TYR A 333 -11.24 7.87 -17.67
C TYR A 333 -10.18 7.69 -16.57
N TYR A 334 -8.92 7.48 -16.95
CA TYR A 334 -7.82 7.38 -15.99
C TYR A 334 -6.48 7.71 -16.65
N ASN A 335 -5.94 8.89 -16.35
CA ASN A 335 -4.65 9.35 -16.87
C ASN A 335 -3.89 10.14 -15.80
N PRO A 336 -3.23 9.45 -14.84
CA PRO A 336 -2.42 10.11 -13.83
C PRO A 336 -0.99 10.44 -14.29
N ASP A 337 -0.51 11.61 -13.90
CA ASP A 337 0.91 12.01 -14.02
C ASP A 337 1.78 11.23 -13.03
N ARG A 338 3.08 11.03 -13.36
CA ARG A 338 4.07 10.37 -12.48
C ARG A 338 5.52 10.88 -12.66
N ASN A 339 5.66 12.13 -13.10
CA ASN A 339 6.94 12.65 -13.60
C ASN A 339 7.97 12.93 -12.49
N HIS A 340 7.53 13.21 -11.26
CA HIS A 340 8.43 13.59 -10.17
C HIS A 340 9.42 12.46 -9.81
N LEU A 341 8.95 11.22 -9.67
CA LEU A 341 9.82 10.08 -9.34
C LEU A 341 10.77 9.74 -10.50
N ILE A 342 10.29 9.80 -11.74
CA ILE A 342 11.14 9.62 -12.94
C ILE A 342 12.26 10.69 -12.95
N SER A 343 11.92 11.93 -12.63
CA SER A 343 12.89 13.04 -12.56
C SER A 343 13.92 12.86 -11.43
N LEU A 344 13.57 12.13 -10.36
CA LEU A 344 14.49 11.74 -9.29
C LEU A 344 15.34 10.50 -9.64
N GLY A 345 15.14 9.89 -10.81
CA GLY A 345 15.95 8.78 -11.29
C GLY A 345 15.32 7.39 -11.09
N TYR A 346 14.02 7.31 -10.82
CA TYR A 346 13.32 6.02 -10.78
C TYR A 346 13.41 5.31 -12.14
N GLN A 347 13.81 4.03 -12.10
CA GLN A 347 13.85 3.13 -13.25
C GLN A 347 13.08 1.84 -12.94
N PRO A 348 12.14 1.40 -13.81
CA PRO A 348 11.42 0.16 -13.61
C PRO A 348 12.38 -1.03 -13.57
N THR A 349 12.22 -1.93 -12.59
CA THR A 349 13.13 -3.09 -12.46
C THR A 349 12.81 -4.19 -13.47
N HIS A 350 11.54 -4.59 -13.55
CA HIS A 350 11.06 -5.68 -14.40
C HIS A 350 9.70 -5.32 -15.02
N ASP A 351 9.37 -5.95 -16.16
CA ASP A 351 8.00 -5.89 -16.67
C ASP A 351 7.03 -6.70 -15.79
N VAL A 352 5.73 -6.39 -15.90
CA VAL A 352 4.68 -7.05 -15.12
C VAL A 352 4.68 -8.58 -15.29
N ARG A 353 4.97 -9.11 -16.48
CA ARG A 353 4.93 -10.56 -16.75
C ARG A 353 6.06 -11.28 -16.03
N ALA A 354 7.25 -10.68 -16.00
CA ALA A 354 8.40 -11.20 -15.27
C ALA A 354 8.10 -11.28 -13.76
N GLU A 355 7.52 -10.23 -13.18
CA GLU A 355 7.12 -10.23 -11.76
C GLU A 355 6.00 -11.23 -11.47
N LEU A 356 4.99 -11.34 -12.33
CA LEU A 356 3.94 -12.36 -12.19
C LEU A 356 4.52 -13.78 -12.18
N ARG A 357 5.50 -14.07 -13.05
CA ARG A 357 6.18 -15.37 -13.08
C ARG A 357 6.92 -15.66 -11.78
N ILE A 358 7.62 -14.67 -11.24
CA ILE A 358 8.31 -14.78 -9.93
C ILE A 358 7.29 -15.06 -8.83
N MET A 359 6.19 -14.32 -8.79
CA MET A 359 5.16 -14.50 -7.77
C MET A 359 4.54 -15.90 -7.81
N LEU A 360 4.16 -16.40 -8.99
CA LEU A 360 3.58 -17.73 -9.14
C LEU A 360 4.55 -18.83 -8.68
N GLN A 361 5.85 -18.67 -8.98
CA GLN A 361 6.90 -19.58 -8.52
C GLN A 361 7.10 -19.52 -7.00
N ASP A 362 7.20 -18.33 -6.43
CA ASP A 362 7.39 -18.12 -4.98
C ASP A 362 6.19 -18.62 -4.16
N LEU A 363 4.97 -18.57 -4.71
CA LEU A 363 3.75 -19.00 -4.03
C LEU A 363 3.48 -20.49 -4.13
N MET A 364 4.04 -21.19 -5.14
CA MET A 364 3.79 -22.62 -5.35
C MET A 364 4.14 -23.49 -4.13
N PRO A 365 5.28 -23.29 -3.43
CA PRO A 365 5.58 -24.02 -2.19
C PRO A 365 4.58 -23.77 -1.05
N HIS A 366 3.80 -22.69 -1.14
CA HIS A 366 2.84 -22.27 -0.11
C HIS A 366 1.38 -22.60 -0.47
N LYS A 367 1.15 -23.36 -1.54
CA LYS A 367 -0.18 -23.77 -2.03
C LYS A 367 -1.11 -24.28 -0.92
N ASN A 368 -0.64 -25.17 -0.05
CA ASN A 368 -1.46 -25.75 1.02
C ASN A 368 -1.97 -24.72 2.03
N ARG A 369 -1.16 -23.69 2.33
CA ARG A 369 -1.56 -22.58 3.19
C ARG A 369 -2.68 -21.77 2.54
N ILE A 370 -2.58 -21.53 1.23
CA ILE A 370 -3.61 -20.78 0.50
C ILE A 370 -4.92 -21.60 0.44
N ILE A 371 -4.85 -22.91 0.16
CA ILE A 371 -6.02 -23.82 0.13
C ILE A 371 -6.77 -23.82 1.46
N GLU A 372 -6.07 -23.81 2.59
CA GLU A 372 -6.67 -23.78 3.92
C GLU A 372 -7.64 -22.60 4.11
N LYS A 373 -7.41 -21.48 3.40
CA LYS A 373 -8.21 -20.27 3.47
C LYS A 373 -8.89 -19.95 2.13
N GLN A 374 -9.20 -20.95 1.31
CA GLN A 374 -9.84 -20.69 0.01
C GLN A 374 -11.24 -20.07 0.14
N ASP A 375 -11.97 -20.35 1.22
CA ASP A 375 -13.36 -19.90 1.38
C ASP A 375 -13.50 -18.37 1.43
N ILE A 376 -12.49 -17.66 1.95
CA ILE A 376 -12.47 -16.19 2.08
C ILE A 376 -12.05 -15.47 0.78
N LEU A 377 -11.75 -16.21 -0.29
CA LEU A 377 -11.40 -15.64 -1.58
C LEU A 377 -12.60 -14.97 -2.25
N ILE A 378 -13.82 -15.47 -2.02
CA ILE A 378 -15.04 -14.86 -2.54
C ILE A 378 -15.51 -13.80 -1.53
N PRO A 379 -15.56 -12.51 -1.90
CA PRO A 379 -15.84 -11.43 -0.97
C PRO A 379 -17.30 -11.43 -0.50
N ASP A 380 -17.51 -11.02 0.75
CA ASP A 380 -18.82 -10.87 1.39
C ASP A 380 -19.06 -9.51 2.07
N ILE A 381 -18.02 -8.66 2.16
CA ILE A 381 -18.11 -7.27 2.62
C ILE A 381 -18.67 -6.41 1.48
N ARG A 382 -19.78 -5.71 1.72
CA ARG A 382 -20.44 -4.88 0.70
C ARG A 382 -20.44 -3.41 1.10
N TRP A 383 -20.23 -2.52 0.14
CA TRP A 383 -20.17 -1.05 0.38
C TRP A 383 -21.52 -0.44 0.78
N ASP A 384 -22.61 -1.17 0.56
CA ASP A 384 -23.95 -0.80 1.03
C ASP A 384 -24.20 -1.21 2.51
N GLY A 385 -23.21 -1.81 3.17
CA GLY A 385 -23.29 -2.27 4.56
C GLY A 385 -23.92 -3.65 4.74
N SER A 386 -24.37 -4.30 3.66
CA SER A 386 -24.90 -5.66 3.74
C SER A 386 -23.80 -6.73 3.87
N ARG A 387 -24.17 -7.89 4.41
CA ARG A 387 -23.31 -9.08 4.51
C ARG A 387 -23.87 -10.20 3.67
N ARG A 388 -23.33 -10.31 2.45
CA ARG A 388 -23.66 -11.41 1.55
C ARG A 388 -22.48 -11.74 0.66
N ARG A 389 -22.26 -13.03 0.47
CA ARG A 389 -21.25 -13.55 -0.45
C ARG A 389 -21.57 -13.10 -1.88
N SER A 390 -20.53 -12.77 -2.62
CA SER A 390 -20.66 -12.42 -4.03
C SER A 390 -20.97 -13.66 -4.86
N PHE A 391 -21.77 -13.49 -5.91
CA PHE A 391 -22.22 -14.56 -6.79
C PHE A 391 -21.70 -14.34 -8.21
N ILE A 392 -21.60 -15.43 -8.96
CA ILE A 392 -21.11 -15.42 -10.33
C ILE A 392 -22.12 -14.72 -11.23
N ILE A 393 -21.63 -13.85 -12.11
CA ILE A 393 -22.45 -13.12 -13.10
C ILE A 393 -22.03 -13.54 -14.51
N ASP A 394 -23.00 -13.54 -15.42
CA ASP A 394 -22.77 -13.76 -16.85
C ASP A 394 -22.14 -12.51 -17.48
N GLU A 395 -21.06 -12.69 -18.25
CA GLU A 395 -20.31 -11.62 -18.93
C GLU A 395 -21.23 -10.68 -19.73
N HIS A 396 -22.32 -11.23 -20.29
CA HIS A 396 -23.26 -10.49 -21.13
C HIS A 396 -24.37 -9.74 -20.38
N ARG A 397 -24.51 -9.91 -19.05
CA ARG A 397 -25.61 -9.31 -18.26
C ARG A 397 -25.22 -8.11 -17.41
N VAL A 398 -23.97 -7.67 -17.44
CA VAL A 398 -23.53 -6.52 -16.63
C VAL A 398 -24.00 -5.23 -17.30
N ALA A 399 -25.16 -4.68 -16.93
CA ALA A 399 -25.56 -3.36 -17.41
C ALA A 399 -24.52 -2.31 -16.95
N PRO A 400 -24.03 -1.41 -17.81
CA PRO A 400 -23.13 -0.35 -17.38
C PRO A 400 -23.87 0.51 -16.35
N ARG A 401 -23.41 0.49 -15.10
CA ARG A 401 -23.87 1.47 -14.11
C ARG A 401 -23.10 2.76 -14.37
N SER A 402 -23.83 3.74 -14.93
CA SER A 402 -23.42 5.13 -15.11
C SER A 402 -23.24 5.85 -13.78
#